data_AF-A0A7U2ID79-F1
#
_entry.id   AF-A0A7U2ID79-F1
#
_cell.length_a   1.000
_cell.length_b   1.000
_cell.length_c   1.000
_cell.angle_alpha   90.00
_cell.angle_beta   90.00
_cell.angle_gamma   90.00
#
_symmetry.space_group_name_H-M   'P 1'
#
loop_
_entity.id
_entity.type
_entity.pdbx_description
1 polymer ?
#
loop_
_entity_poly.entity_id
_entity_poly.type
_entity_poly.pdbx_seq_one_letter_code
_entity_poly.pdbx_strand_id
1 'polypeptide(L)'
;QSNSFDGLQSPTMFSSPKQLPYPYAKVPNDNEEDRDHVPKTGAWKPLQQAFKSRWAHHIKLGAYAVLLLLMGFFLGYAFEQRNLGTRSHLELSVQPRLFKMERVFGDKPSRESSSAWDTLMPKRGGFFNHPKIAPKRSAYAVFHQLHCLNALREAYWTTLDAAVSPTALNVNDIPFEVSPVHMRHCIDLLRQALMCTPDLTVETKNETLGGVTGFGTVHQCKDWSELMGWMVQWQDVGAPKRGGEGGNTHAHHHGS
;
A
#
# COMPACT_ATOMS: atom_id res chain seq x y z
N GLN A 1 -11.98 -11.84 -51.85
CA GLN A 1 -13.15 -10.96 -52.08
C GLN A 1 -13.04 -9.79 -51.15
N SER A 2 -13.12 -8.61 -51.74
CA SER A 2 -12.92 -7.27 -51.21
C SER A 2 -14.23 -6.66 -50.67
N ASN A 3 -14.07 -5.64 -49.83
CA ASN A 3 -14.77 -4.34 -49.79
C ASN A 3 -14.93 -3.93 -48.32
N SER A 4 -14.16 -2.96 -47.82
CA SER A 4 -14.13 -1.51 -48.09
C SER A 4 -15.34 -0.76 -47.53
N PHE A 5 -15.06 0.16 -46.61
CA PHE A 5 -15.71 1.46 -46.59
C PHE A 5 -14.64 2.54 -46.42
N ASP A 6 -14.49 3.30 -47.50
CA ASP A 6 -13.69 4.51 -47.67
C ASP A 6 -14.24 5.71 -46.89
N GLY A 7 -13.38 6.71 -46.64
CA GLY A 7 -13.80 8.01 -46.11
C GLY A 7 -12.66 9.00 -45.85
N LEU A 8 -11.94 9.39 -46.89
CA LEU A 8 -10.98 10.51 -46.99
C LEU A 8 -11.59 11.86 -46.50
N GLN A 9 -10.88 12.95 -46.16
CA GLN A 9 -9.73 13.57 -46.84
C GLN A 9 -9.22 14.77 -46.01
N SER A 10 -7.91 14.98 -45.95
CA SER A 10 -7.27 16.26 -45.58
C SER A 10 -7.06 17.12 -46.84
N PRO A 11 -6.86 18.44 -46.68
CA PRO A 11 -6.04 19.18 -47.64
C PRO A 11 -4.91 19.97 -46.98
N THR A 12 -3.76 19.84 -47.62
CA THR A 12 -2.54 20.64 -47.55
C THR A 12 -2.73 22.08 -48.04
N MET A 13 -1.96 23.04 -47.52
CA MET A 13 -0.90 23.79 -48.23
C MET A 13 -0.68 25.20 -47.66
N PHE A 14 0.58 25.45 -47.29
CA PHE A 14 1.18 26.78 -47.16
C PHE A 14 1.20 27.50 -48.52
N SER A 15 0.80 28.78 -48.55
CA SER A 15 1.27 29.71 -49.58
C SER A 15 1.27 31.15 -49.05
N SER A 16 2.39 31.86 -49.29
CA SER A 16 2.64 33.26 -48.94
C SER A 16 1.71 34.24 -49.67
N PRO A 17 1.37 35.40 -49.07
CA PRO A 17 0.82 36.51 -49.83
C PRO A 17 1.94 37.36 -50.45
N LYS A 18 1.78 37.58 -51.76
CA LYS A 18 2.57 38.46 -52.63
C LYS A 18 2.38 39.94 -52.28
N GLN A 19 3.45 40.72 -52.40
CA GLN A 19 3.44 42.17 -52.57
C GLN A 19 2.71 42.58 -53.85
N LEU A 20 2.07 43.77 -53.84
CA LEU A 20 1.90 44.78 -54.91
C LEU A 20 0.75 45.76 -54.49
N PRO A 21 0.61 46.96 -55.09
CA PRO A 21 1.48 48.13 -55.00
C PRO A 21 0.75 49.40 -54.45
N TYR A 22 1.53 50.39 -54.03
CA TYR A 22 1.08 51.74 -53.68
C TYR A 22 0.38 52.49 -54.83
N PRO A 23 -0.62 53.34 -54.52
CA PRO A 23 -0.89 54.55 -55.28
C PRO A 23 -0.49 55.80 -54.47
N TYR A 24 0.37 56.61 -55.09
CA TYR A 24 0.67 57.99 -54.69
C TYR A 24 -0.60 58.86 -54.79
N ALA A 25 -0.92 59.61 -53.74
CA ALA A 25 -1.84 60.76 -53.82
C ALA A 25 -1.40 61.90 -52.88
N LYS A 26 -0.77 62.89 -53.51
CA LYS A 26 -0.62 64.33 -53.23
C LYS A 26 -0.67 64.83 -51.78
N VAL A 27 0.46 65.43 -51.38
CA VAL A 27 0.63 66.36 -50.26
C VAL A 27 0.11 67.75 -50.68
N PRO A 28 -0.83 68.37 -49.96
CA PRO A 28 -1.00 69.82 -49.91
C PRO A 28 -0.05 70.40 -48.86
N ASN A 29 0.61 71.48 -49.26
CA ASN A 29 1.57 72.24 -48.47
C ASN A 29 0.91 73.57 -48.12
N ASP A 30 0.55 73.75 -46.86
CA ASP A 30 0.08 74.98 -46.26
C ASP A 30 0.70 75.10 -44.88
N ASN A 31 1.85 75.78 -44.87
CA ASN A 31 2.40 76.43 -43.68
C ASN A 31 1.43 77.53 -43.26
N GLU A 32 1.15 77.63 -41.95
CA GLU A 32 1.36 78.79 -41.08
C GLU A 32 0.32 78.78 -39.94
N GLU A 33 0.82 78.85 -38.69
CA GLU A 33 0.15 79.39 -37.51
C GLU A 33 -1.13 78.73 -36.95
N ASP A 34 -0.94 77.80 -36.00
CA ASP A 34 -1.74 77.85 -34.75
C ASP A 34 -0.89 77.33 -33.58
N ARG A 35 -0.11 78.24 -32.98
CA ARG A 35 0.70 77.98 -31.79
C ARG A 35 -0.14 78.35 -30.56
N ASP A 36 -1.05 77.45 -30.19
CA ASP A 36 -1.82 77.65 -28.97
C ASP A 36 -2.11 76.32 -28.24
N HIS A 37 -1.87 76.33 -26.93
CA HIS A 37 -2.23 75.31 -25.92
C HIS A 37 -1.34 74.05 -25.78
N VAL A 38 -0.23 74.19 -25.07
CA VAL A 38 0.38 73.08 -24.32
C VAL A 38 -0.39 72.89 -23.00
N PRO A 39 -1.03 71.71 -22.73
CA PRO A 39 -1.65 71.46 -21.44
C PRO A 39 -0.57 71.26 -20.37
N LYS A 40 -0.68 72.03 -19.28
CA LYS A 40 0.22 71.99 -18.12
C LYS A 40 0.34 70.58 -17.54
N THR A 41 1.58 70.22 -17.21
CA THR A 41 2.01 69.01 -16.52
C THR A 41 1.27 68.81 -15.19
N GLY A 42 0.17 68.05 -15.19
CA GLY A 42 -0.58 67.74 -13.97
C GLY A 42 -1.37 66.43 -13.99
N ALA A 43 -1.74 65.91 -15.17
CA ALA A 43 -2.66 64.77 -15.30
C ALA A 43 -2.03 63.37 -15.09
N TRP A 44 -0.70 63.26 -14.99
CA TRP A 44 -0.01 61.96 -14.92
C TRP A 44 0.22 61.43 -13.49
N LYS A 45 0.14 62.30 -12.47
CA LYS A 45 0.36 61.88 -11.07
C LYS A 45 -0.71 60.91 -10.54
N PRO A 46 -2.03 61.11 -10.80
CA PRO A 46 -3.07 60.22 -10.27
C PRO A 46 -3.03 58.81 -10.87
N LEU A 47 -2.76 58.69 -12.18
CA LEU A 47 -2.68 57.41 -12.89
C LEU A 47 -1.45 56.58 -12.46
N GLN A 48 -0.30 57.21 -12.30
CA GLN A 48 0.90 56.55 -11.77
C GLN A 48 0.72 56.09 -10.32
N GLN A 49 -0.01 56.87 -9.50
CA GLN A 49 -0.26 56.53 -8.10
C GLN A 49 -1.31 55.43 -7.95
N ALA A 50 -2.35 55.41 -8.80
CA ALA A 50 -3.31 54.31 -8.91
C ALA A 50 -2.66 53.01 -9.42
N PHE A 51 -1.74 53.10 -10.39
CA PHE A 51 -0.99 51.94 -10.88
C PHE A 51 -0.05 51.37 -9.81
N LYS A 52 0.72 52.23 -9.10
CA LYS A 52 1.57 51.83 -7.96
C LYS A 52 0.77 51.19 -6.82
N SER A 53 -0.42 51.72 -6.52
CA SER A 53 -1.35 51.19 -5.52
C SER A 53 -1.87 49.79 -5.88
N ARG A 54 -2.31 49.60 -7.14
CA ARG A 54 -2.75 48.29 -7.64
C ARG A 54 -1.60 47.28 -7.69
N TRP A 55 -0.41 47.70 -8.11
CA TRP A 55 0.80 46.86 -8.08
C TRP A 55 1.17 46.43 -6.66
N ALA A 56 1.11 47.35 -5.69
CA ALA A 56 1.35 47.04 -4.29
C ALA A 56 0.29 46.07 -3.71
N HIS A 57 -0.96 46.16 -4.16
CA HIS A 57 -2.03 45.23 -3.78
C HIS A 57 -1.77 43.81 -4.31
N HIS A 58 -1.38 43.67 -5.58
CA HIS A 58 -1.02 42.37 -6.16
C HIS A 58 0.21 41.74 -5.51
N ILE A 59 1.22 42.55 -5.15
CA ILE A 59 2.39 42.07 -4.38
C ILE A 59 1.97 41.53 -3.01
N LYS A 60 1.10 42.24 -2.29
CA LYS A 60 0.58 41.80 -0.99
C LYS A 60 -0.22 40.51 -1.10
N LEU A 61 -1.11 40.40 -2.10
CA LEU A 61 -1.86 39.17 -2.37
C LEU A 61 -0.94 37.99 -2.69
N GLY A 62 0.10 38.20 -3.51
CA GLY A 62 1.11 37.18 -3.79
C GLY A 62 1.85 36.74 -2.52
N ALA A 63 2.24 37.69 -1.66
CA ALA A 63 2.90 37.38 -0.38
C ALA A 63 1.99 36.58 0.57
N TYR A 64 0.71 36.92 0.66
CA TYR A 64 -0.27 36.16 1.45
C TYR A 64 -0.48 34.74 0.90
N ALA A 65 -0.56 34.57 -0.42
CA ALA A 65 -0.67 33.26 -1.05
C ALA A 65 0.57 32.39 -0.75
N VAL A 66 1.77 32.96 -0.85
CA VAL A 66 3.02 32.26 -0.49
C VAL A 66 3.05 31.89 0.99
N LEU A 67 2.64 32.79 1.89
CA LEU A 67 2.56 32.50 3.32
C LEU A 67 1.57 31.37 3.62
N LEU A 68 0.41 31.34 2.97
CA LEU A 68 -0.58 30.26 3.12
C LEU A 68 -0.05 28.92 2.59
N LEU A 69 0.66 28.94 1.46
CA LEU A 69 1.31 27.74 0.92
C LEU A 69 2.42 27.22 1.84
N LEU A 70 3.26 28.12 2.38
CA LEU A 70 4.29 27.76 3.34
C LEU A 70 3.67 27.22 4.63
N MET A 71 2.65 27.88 5.16
CA MET A 71 1.94 27.42 6.35
C MET A 71 1.28 26.05 6.12
N GLY A 72 0.64 25.85 4.97
CA GLY A 72 0.08 24.55 4.56
C GLY A 72 1.17 23.48 4.42
N PHE A 73 2.32 23.81 3.83
CA PHE A 73 3.47 22.91 3.74
C PHE A 73 4.03 22.56 5.12
N PHE A 74 4.23 23.53 6.01
CA PHE A 74 4.75 23.27 7.36
C PHE A 74 3.76 22.51 8.24
N LEU A 75 2.46 22.79 8.13
CA LEU A 75 1.41 22.03 8.83
C LEU A 75 1.31 20.60 8.29
N GLY A 76 1.32 20.42 6.97
CA GLY A 76 1.35 19.09 6.34
C GLY A 76 2.62 18.32 6.70
N TYR A 77 3.78 18.98 6.68
CA TYR A 77 5.06 18.42 7.10
C TYR A 77 5.03 18.03 8.57
N ALA A 78 4.51 18.88 9.47
CA ALA A 78 4.39 18.56 10.89
C ALA A 78 3.41 17.41 11.16
N PHE A 79 2.30 17.34 10.43
CA PHE A 79 1.33 16.23 10.51
C PHE A 79 1.92 14.91 10.02
N GLU A 80 2.61 14.93 8.87
CA GLU A 80 3.34 13.77 8.34
C GLU A 80 4.47 13.36 9.29
N GLN A 81 5.21 14.30 9.89
CA GLN A 81 6.26 14.01 10.87
C GLN A 81 5.70 13.38 12.17
N ARG A 82 4.50 13.78 12.62
CA ARG A 82 3.82 13.10 13.74
C ARG A 82 3.42 11.67 13.37
N ASN A 83 3.00 11.43 12.13
CA ASN A 83 2.68 10.09 11.63
C ASN A 83 3.93 9.27 11.23
N LEU A 84 5.07 9.92 10.96
CA LEU A 84 6.36 9.31 10.66
C LEU A 84 7.18 9.02 11.92
N GLY A 85 6.94 9.73 13.03
CA GLY A 85 7.54 9.42 14.33
C GLY A 85 7.18 8.02 14.83
N THR A 86 6.09 7.45 14.34
CA THR A 86 5.66 6.06 14.49
C THR A 86 6.24 5.13 13.42
N ARG A 87 6.79 5.64 12.31
CA ARG A 87 7.32 4.85 11.19
C ARG A 87 8.84 4.65 11.24
N SER A 88 9.34 4.03 12.30
CA SER A 88 10.64 3.35 12.24
C SER A 88 10.49 1.95 11.60
N HIS A 89 9.85 1.89 10.43
CA HIS A 89 9.55 0.61 9.78
C HIS A 89 10.63 0.24 8.77
N LEU A 90 11.03 -1.02 8.83
CA LEU A 90 11.82 -1.66 7.79
C LEU A 90 11.01 -1.64 6.49
N GLU A 91 11.46 -0.87 5.50
CA GLU A 91 10.85 -0.83 4.17
C GLU A 91 11.37 -2.01 3.34
N LEU A 92 10.45 -2.90 2.98
CA LEU A 92 10.73 -4.06 2.13
C LEU A 92 9.99 -3.90 0.80
N SER A 93 10.64 -4.29 -0.30
CA SER A 93 9.98 -4.30 -1.61
C SER A 93 8.88 -5.37 -1.65
N VAL A 94 7.71 -5.03 -2.19
CA VAL A 94 6.64 -6.00 -2.47
C VAL A 94 6.99 -6.79 -3.72
N GLN A 95 6.91 -8.12 -3.65
CA GLN A 95 7.17 -9.02 -4.78
C GLN A 95 6.01 -10.01 -4.93
N PRO A 96 5.48 -10.22 -6.15
CA PRO A 96 4.44 -11.20 -6.37
C PRO A 96 5.00 -12.61 -6.15
N ARG A 97 4.25 -13.45 -5.44
CA ARG A 97 4.59 -14.85 -5.18
C ARG A 97 3.38 -15.73 -5.44
N LEU A 98 3.56 -16.75 -6.28
CA LEU A 98 2.59 -17.84 -6.41
C LEU A 98 2.87 -18.86 -5.31
N PHE A 99 1.86 -19.14 -4.48
CA PHE A 99 1.98 -20.17 -3.47
C PHE A 99 1.97 -21.54 -4.13
N LYS A 100 3.02 -22.32 -3.85
CA LYS A 100 3.14 -23.72 -4.24
C LYS A 100 3.35 -24.52 -2.98
N MET A 101 2.65 -25.63 -2.83
CA MET A 101 2.81 -26.45 -1.64
C MET A 101 4.23 -27.02 -1.57
N GLU A 102 4.92 -26.74 -0.48
CA GLU A 102 6.25 -27.25 -0.15
C GLU A 102 6.10 -28.24 1.01
N ARG A 103 5.85 -29.51 0.66
CA ARG A 103 5.48 -30.57 1.63
C ARG A 103 6.40 -30.65 2.85
N VAL A 104 7.70 -30.45 2.65
CA VAL A 104 8.75 -30.51 3.67
C VAL A 104 8.45 -29.66 4.91
N PHE A 105 7.74 -28.54 4.76
CA PHE A 105 7.40 -27.65 5.88
C PHE A 105 6.21 -28.13 6.71
N GLY A 106 5.30 -28.92 6.14
CA GLY A 106 4.17 -29.50 6.89
C GLY A 106 4.43 -30.94 7.35
N ASP A 107 5.47 -31.59 6.84
CA ASP A 107 5.82 -32.97 7.16
C ASP A 107 6.17 -33.19 8.64
N LYS A 108 6.13 -34.48 9.03
CA LYS A 108 6.59 -34.94 10.34
C LYS A 108 8.03 -34.48 10.60
N PRO A 109 8.40 -34.09 11.84
CA PRO A 109 9.77 -33.77 12.18
C PRO A 109 10.73 -34.87 11.72
N SER A 110 11.64 -34.47 10.84
CA SER A 110 12.72 -35.28 10.27
C SER A 110 13.95 -34.39 10.15
N ARG A 111 15.12 -34.96 9.84
CA ARG A 111 16.33 -34.15 9.61
C ARG A 111 16.11 -33.12 8.49
N GLU A 112 15.46 -33.52 7.41
CA GLU A 112 15.16 -32.66 6.27
C GLU A 112 14.15 -31.57 6.65
N SER A 113 13.01 -31.96 7.22
CA SER A 113 11.96 -31.02 7.60
C SER A 113 12.43 -30.01 8.65
N SER A 114 13.15 -30.47 9.68
CA SER A 114 13.66 -29.59 10.72
C SER A 114 14.73 -28.64 10.17
N SER A 115 15.62 -29.13 9.31
CA SER A 115 16.61 -28.28 8.65
C SER A 115 15.94 -27.25 7.73
N ALA A 116 14.84 -27.58 7.06
CA ALA A 116 14.11 -26.63 6.24
C ALA A 116 13.53 -25.48 7.10
N TRP A 117 12.93 -25.81 8.25
CA TRP A 117 12.45 -24.80 9.21
C TRP A 117 13.56 -23.92 9.77
N ASP A 118 14.74 -24.48 10.05
CA ASP A 118 15.91 -23.71 10.49
C ASP A 118 16.33 -22.64 9.47
N THR A 119 16.13 -22.88 8.17
CA THR A 119 16.45 -21.89 7.12
C THR A 119 15.55 -20.65 7.15
N LEU A 120 14.36 -20.74 7.74
CA LEU A 120 13.42 -19.62 7.83
C LEU A 120 13.78 -18.65 8.96
N MET A 121 14.54 -19.13 9.94
CA MET A 121 14.88 -18.36 11.14
C MET A 121 16.25 -17.72 10.98
N PRO A 122 16.37 -16.39 11.16
CA PRO A 122 17.67 -15.75 11.25
C PRO A 122 18.46 -16.32 12.41
N LYS A 123 19.79 -16.21 12.32
CA LYS A 123 20.68 -16.52 13.45
C LYS A 123 20.17 -15.86 14.73
N ARG A 124 20.27 -16.57 15.85
CA ARG A 124 19.75 -16.13 17.16
C ARG A 124 18.22 -16.01 17.21
N GLY A 125 17.49 -16.81 16.41
CA GLY A 125 16.03 -16.94 16.49
C GLY A 125 15.26 -15.69 16.08
N GLY A 126 15.81 -14.87 15.19
CA GLY A 126 15.17 -13.62 14.75
C GLY A 126 15.32 -12.42 15.70
N PHE A 127 16.00 -12.59 16.84
CA PHE A 127 16.25 -11.48 17.75
C PHE A 127 17.35 -10.55 17.23
N PHE A 128 17.14 -9.24 17.35
CA PHE A 128 18.04 -8.18 16.92
C PHE A 128 18.05 -6.98 17.88
N ASN A 129 18.99 -6.07 17.64
CA ASN A 129 19.07 -4.74 18.25
C ASN A 129 19.28 -3.75 17.10
N HIS A 130 18.60 -2.60 17.17
CA HIS A 130 18.77 -1.54 16.19
C HIS A 130 18.59 -0.17 16.87
N PRO A 131 19.53 0.78 16.72
CA PRO A 131 19.54 2.01 17.53
C PRO A 131 18.27 2.86 17.42
N LYS A 132 17.57 2.80 16.27
CA LYS A 132 16.31 3.53 16.03
C LYS A 132 15.06 2.65 16.22
N ILE A 133 14.99 1.54 15.48
CA ILE A 133 13.84 0.62 15.43
C ILE A 133 13.66 -0.22 16.71
N ALA A 134 14.74 -0.74 17.27
CA ALA A 134 14.70 -1.66 18.41
C ALA A 134 15.87 -1.41 19.37
N PRO A 135 15.81 -0.35 20.21
CA PRO A 135 16.91 -0.01 21.13
C PRO A 135 17.17 -1.10 22.17
N LYS A 136 16.15 -1.88 22.52
CA LYS A 136 16.25 -3.08 23.36
C LYS A 136 16.33 -4.33 22.48
N ARG A 137 16.74 -5.46 23.09
CA ARG A 137 16.72 -6.75 22.40
C ARG A 137 15.28 -7.07 22.02
N SER A 138 15.01 -7.25 20.74
CA SER A 138 13.65 -7.46 20.23
C SER A 138 13.64 -8.45 19.08
N ALA A 139 12.47 -8.91 18.66
CA ALA A 139 12.26 -9.68 17.43
C ALA A 139 11.12 -9.04 16.62
N TYR A 140 11.10 -9.28 15.31
CA TYR A 140 9.89 -9.00 14.53
C TYR A 140 8.85 -10.10 14.79
N ALA A 141 7.59 -9.70 14.93
CA ALA A 141 6.48 -10.59 15.26
C ALA A 141 6.40 -11.82 14.34
N VAL A 142 6.68 -11.66 13.03
CA VAL A 142 6.70 -12.79 12.08
C VAL A 142 7.61 -13.94 12.50
N PHE A 143 8.77 -13.68 13.13
CA PHE A 143 9.67 -14.74 13.57
C PHE A 143 9.13 -15.48 14.79
N HIS A 144 8.43 -14.78 15.67
CA HIS A 144 7.71 -15.41 16.77
C HIS A 144 6.52 -16.24 16.25
N GLN A 145 5.77 -15.73 15.29
CA GLN A 145 4.66 -16.44 14.63
C GLN A 145 5.14 -17.72 13.92
N LEU A 146 6.26 -17.66 13.19
CA LEU A 146 6.88 -18.83 12.55
C LEU A 146 7.39 -19.86 13.59
N HIS A 147 8.01 -19.39 14.67
CA HIS A 147 8.41 -20.25 15.79
C HIS A 147 7.22 -21.01 16.39
N CYS A 148 6.13 -20.30 16.69
CA CYS A 148 4.90 -20.89 17.20
C CYS A 148 4.26 -21.87 16.20
N LEU A 149 4.25 -21.54 14.91
CA LEU A 149 3.73 -22.44 13.88
C LEU A 149 4.54 -23.74 13.77
N ASN A 150 5.87 -23.68 13.86
CA ASN A 150 6.70 -24.89 13.91
C ASN A 150 6.45 -25.70 15.20
N ALA A 151 6.28 -25.03 16.35
CA ALA A 151 5.94 -25.71 17.60
C ALA A 151 4.58 -26.43 17.51
N LEU A 152 3.58 -25.82 16.87
CA LEU A 152 2.29 -26.47 16.59
C LEU A 152 2.43 -27.70 15.68
N ARG A 153 3.27 -27.61 14.64
CA ARG A 153 3.61 -28.76 13.79
C ARG A 153 4.21 -29.90 14.61
N GLU A 154 5.22 -29.62 15.42
CA GLU A 154 5.88 -30.62 16.27
C GLU A 154 4.92 -31.26 17.27
N ALA A 155 4.07 -30.44 17.91
CA ALA A 155 3.05 -30.91 18.84
C ALA A 155 2.01 -31.82 18.16
N TYR A 156 1.54 -31.44 16.96
CA TYR A 156 0.60 -32.24 16.19
C TYR A 156 1.14 -33.64 15.90
N TRP A 157 2.35 -33.72 15.33
CA TRP A 157 2.95 -35.01 14.95
C TRP A 157 3.30 -35.86 16.16
N THR A 158 3.80 -35.26 17.24
CA THR A 158 4.08 -35.96 18.50
C THR A 158 2.80 -36.55 19.11
N THR A 159 1.72 -35.77 19.11
CA THR A 159 0.42 -36.21 19.65
C THR A 159 -0.18 -37.32 18.79
N LEU A 160 -0.12 -37.17 17.46
CA LEU A 160 -0.59 -38.19 16.54
C LEU A 160 0.16 -39.51 16.72
N ASP A 161 1.50 -39.48 16.77
CA ASP A 161 2.33 -40.67 17.00
C ASP A 161 1.97 -41.38 18.30
N ALA A 162 1.77 -40.62 19.38
CA ALA A 162 1.37 -41.16 20.67
C ALA A 162 -0.04 -41.78 20.62
N ALA A 163 -0.96 -41.18 19.87
CA ALA A 163 -2.34 -41.63 19.79
C ALA A 163 -2.52 -42.88 18.91
N VAL A 164 -1.65 -43.09 17.92
CA VAL A 164 -1.73 -44.26 17.03
C VAL A 164 -0.86 -45.44 17.48
N SER A 165 0.00 -45.24 18.49
CA SER A 165 0.92 -46.25 19.00
C SER A 165 0.40 -46.88 20.30
N PRO A 166 0.29 -48.23 20.42
CA PRO A 166 0.42 -49.26 19.39
C PRO A 166 -0.88 -49.54 18.61
N THR A 167 -2.05 -49.00 19.02
CA THR A 167 -3.34 -49.12 18.27
C THR A 167 -4.49 -48.31 18.89
N ALA A 168 -4.24 -47.31 19.74
CA ALA A 168 -5.32 -46.64 20.49
C ALA A 168 -6.32 -45.89 19.58
N LEU A 169 -5.88 -45.44 18.39
CA LEU A 169 -6.72 -44.89 17.33
C LEU A 169 -6.32 -45.44 15.96
N ASN A 170 -7.30 -45.70 15.09
CA ASN A 170 -7.06 -45.95 13.68
C ASN A 170 -6.95 -44.61 12.94
N VAL A 171 -5.88 -44.42 12.16
CA VAL A 171 -5.65 -43.19 11.40
C VAL A 171 -6.79 -42.89 10.42
N ASN A 172 -7.48 -43.92 9.92
CA ASN A 172 -8.60 -43.74 8.99
C ASN A 172 -9.86 -43.20 9.67
N ASP A 173 -9.95 -43.27 11.01
CA ASP A 173 -11.08 -42.73 11.77
C ASP A 173 -10.86 -41.26 12.17
N ILE A 174 -9.68 -40.70 11.86
CA ILE A 174 -9.36 -39.30 12.13
C ILE A 174 -10.13 -38.41 11.13
N PRO A 175 -10.89 -37.40 11.60
CA PRO A 175 -11.59 -36.46 10.72
C PRO A 175 -10.63 -35.79 9.73
N PHE A 176 -11.08 -35.60 8.50
CA PHE A 176 -10.23 -35.09 7.41
C PHE A 176 -9.50 -33.79 7.77
N GLU A 177 -10.17 -32.86 8.46
CA GLU A 177 -9.60 -31.54 8.83
C GLU A 177 -8.36 -31.62 9.73
N VAL A 178 -8.27 -32.68 10.53
CA VAL A 178 -7.12 -32.92 11.42
C VAL A 178 -6.27 -34.10 10.94
N SER A 179 -6.53 -34.59 9.72
CA SER A 179 -5.76 -35.65 9.10
C SER A 179 -4.33 -35.18 8.74
N PRO A 180 -3.36 -36.10 8.64
CA PRO A 180 -1.98 -35.77 8.30
C PRO A 180 -1.83 -35.01 6.97
N VAL A 181 -2.69 -35.29 6.00
CA VAL A 181 -2.65 -34.65 4.69
C VAL A 181 -3.14 -33.19 4.79
N HIS A 182 -4.26 -32.97 5.48
CA HIS A 182 -4.83 -31.63 5.65
C HIS A 182 -3.92 -30.76 6.53
N MET A 183 -3.47 -31.28 7.67
CA MET A 183 -2.58 -30.52 8.57
C MET A 183 -1.27 -30.14 7.91
N ARG A 184 -0.66 -31.02 7.11
CA ARG A 184 0.52 -30.67 6.29
C ARG A 184 0.24 -29.49 5.36
N HIS A 185 -0.92 -29.49 4.69
CA HIS A 185 -1.34 -28.40 3.81
C HIS A 185 -1.54 -27.09 4.58
N CYS A 186 -2.27 -27.12 5.70
CA CYS A 186 -2.52 -25.93 6.53
C CYS A 186 -1.22 -25.31 7.06
N ILE A 187 -0.31 -26.13 7.57
CA ILE A 187 0.96 -25.64 8.13
C ILE A 187 1.78 -24.92 7.07
N ASP A 188 1.90 -25.49 5.87
CA ASP A 188 2.65 -24.86 4.80
C ASP A 188 1.94 -23.61 4.25
N LEU A 189 0.60 -23.63 4.13
CA LEU A 189 -0.19 -22.48 3.72
C LEU A 189 -0.01 -21.30 4.69
N LEU A 190 -0.12 -21.55 5.99
CA LEU A 190 0.05 -20.53 7.03
C LEU A 190 1.48 -19.99 7.04
N ARG A 191 2.49 -20.86 6.91
CA ARG A 191 3.90 -20.43 6.77
C ARG A 191 4.07 -19.48 5.59
N GLN A 192 3.54 -19.83 4.42
CA GLN A 192 3.62 -18.99 3.23
C GLN A 192 2.88 -17.66 3.42
N ALA A 193 1.71 -17.66 4.05
CA ALA A 193 0.98 -16.44 4.38
C ALA A 193 1.78 -15.51 5.32
N LEU A 194 2.36 -16.06 6.39
CA LEU A 194 3.22 -15.32 7.32
C LEU A 194 4.44 -14.72 6.64
N MET A 195 5.05 -15.42 5.67
CA MET A 195 6.19 -14.91 4.91
C MET A 195 5.80 -13.90 3.82
N CYS A 196 4.58 -14.01 3.27
CA CYS A 196 4.07 -13.14 2.22
C CYS A 196 3.69 -11.76 2.76
N THR A 197 3.05 -11.73 3.92
CA THR A 197 2.67 -10.50 4.64
C THR A 197 3.26 -10.54 6.05
N PRO A 198 4.60 -10.39 6.18
CA PRO A 198 5.27 -10.51 7.47
C PRO A 198 4.83 -9.39 8.40
N ASP A 199 4.45 -9.77 9.61
CA ASP A 199 4.22 -8.80 10.68
C ASP A 199 5.56 -8.23 11.17
N LEU A 200 5.83 -7.00 10.77
CA LEU A 200 7.05 -6.25 11.11
C LEU A 200 6.91 -5.45 12.41
N THR A 201 5.93 -5.80 13.26
CA THR A 201 5.82 -5.25 14.61
C THR A 201 7.03 -5.68 15.45
N VAL A 202 7.61 -4.74 16.20
CA VAL A 202 8.80 -4.99 17.04
C VAL A 202 8.36 -5.45 18.43
N GLU A 203 8.55 -6.72 18.72
CA GLU A 203 8.29 -7.31 20.03
C GLU A 203 9.54 -7.24 20.89
N THR A 204 9.47 -6.52 22.01
CA THR A 204 10.61 -6.41 22.94
C THR A 204 10.76 -7.70 23.75
N LYS A 205 11.98 -8.22 23.84
CA LYS A 205 12.29 -9.40 24.64
C LYS A 205 11.92 -9.15 26.10
N ASN A 206 11.16 -10.08 26.65
CA ASN A 206 10.92 -10.20 28.08
C ASN A 206 12.09 -10.96 28.71
N GLU A 207 12.87 -10.29 29.55
CA GLU A 207 14.07 -10.89 30.17
C GLU A 207 13.71 -11.99 31.19
N THR A 208 12.56 -11.90 31.85
CA THR A 208 12.10 -12.92 32.80
C THR A 208 11.70 -14.22 32.09
N LEU A 209 11.03 -14.11 30.93
CA LEU A 209 10.57 -15.26 30.15
C LEU A 209 11.63 -15.79 29.17
N GLY A 210 12.68 -15.00 28.90
CA GLY A 210 13.71 -15.34 27.92
C GLY A 210 13.27 -15.22 26.45
N GLY A 211 12.05 -14.75 26.18
CA GLY A 211 11.44 -14.70 24.85
C GLY A 211 10.59 -13.45 24.61
N VAL A 212 9.78 -13.47 23.56
CA VAL A 212 8.75 -12.46 23.29
C VAL A 212 7.36 -13.09 23.50
N THR A 213 6.36 -12.27 23.80
CA THR A 213 5.00 -12.75 24.12
C THR A 213 4.01 -12.56 22.99
N GLY A 214 4.28 -11.69 22.00
CA GLY A 214 3.29 -11.31 21.00
C GLY A 214 2.14 -10.43 21.50
N PHE A 215 2.10 -10.11 22.81
CA PHE A 215 1.01 -9.37 23.43
C PHE A 215 1.50 -8.10 24.11
N GLY A 216 0.64 -7.07 24.15
CA GLY A 216 0.96 -5.77 24.73
C GLY A 216 1.79 -4.85 23.82
N THR A 217 1.97 -5.24 22.55
CA THR A 217 2.57 -4.40 21.50
C THR A 217 1.49 -4.07 20.47
N VAL A 218 1.56 -2.89 19.85
CA VAL A 218 0.59 -2.48 18.83
C VAL A 218 0.99 -3.03 17.47
N HIS A 219 0.10 -3.81 16.85
CA HIS A 219 0.26 -4.37 15.51
C HIS A 219 -0.46 -3.52 14.47
N GLN A 220 -0.03 -3.61 13.21
CA GLN A 220 -0.66 -2.93 12.07
C GLN A 220 -1.58 -3.91 11.33
N CYS A 221 -2.79 -4.07 11.85
CA CYS A 221 -3.80 -4.99 11.29
C CYS A 221 -4.68 -4.30 10.26
N LYS A 222 -5.26 -5.09 9.33
CA LYS A 222 -6.44 -4.66 8.58
C LYS A 222 -7.64 -4.60 9.52
N ASP A 223 -8.55 -3.66 9.29
CA ASP A 223 -9.78 -3.58 10.06
C ASP A 223 -10.64 -4.82 9.78
N TRP A 224 -10.83 -5.64 10.81
CA TRP A 224 -11.57 -6.89 10.71
C TRP A 224 -13.07 -6.65 10.48
N SER A 225 -13.63 -5.60 11.10
CA SER A 225 -15.04 -5.26 10.98
C SER A 225 -15.36 -4.77 9.57
N GLU A 226 -14.48 -4.00 8.94
CA GLU A 226 -14.63 -3.60 7.54
C GLU A 226 -14.64 -4.82 6.60
N LEU A 227 -13.70 -5.76 6.79
CA LEU A 227 -13.66 -7.00 6.02
C LEU A 227 -14.96 -7.80 6.19
N MET A 228 -15.42 -7.99 7.42
CA MET A 228 -16.66 -8.72 7.69
C MET A 228 -17.89 -8.00 7.12
N GLY A 229 -17.95 -6.67 7.22
CA GLY A 229 -19.00 -5.87 6.63
C GLY A 229 -19.04 -5.97 5.10
N TRP A 230 -17.88 -6.11 4.46
CA TRP A 230 -17.80 -6.42 3.03
C TRP A 230 -18.29 -7.85 2.75
N MET A 231 -17.79 -8.85 3.48
CA MET A 231 -18.14 -10.27 3.27
C MET A 231 -19.64 -10.54 3.36
N VAL A 232 -20.33 -9.95 4.33
CA VAL A 232 -21.79 -10.12 4.50
C VAL A 232 -22.59 -9.69 3.26
N GLN A 233 -22.10 -8.72 2.49
CA GLN A 233 -22.79 -8.27 1.27
C GLN A 233 -22.70 -9.32 0.14
N TRP A 234 -21.69 -10.19 0.17
CA TRP A 234 -21.35 -11.06 -0.96
C TRP A 234 -21.45 -12.56 -0.66
N GLN A 235 -21.43 -12.97 0.62
CA GLN A 235 -21.32 -14.38 1.02
C GLN A 235 -22.44 -15.29 0.49
N ASP A 236 -23.62 -14.75 0.16
CA ASP A 236 -24.74 -15.52 -0.37
C ASP A 236 -24.94 -15.33 -1.90
N VAL A 237 -24.17 -14.44 -2.54
CA VAL A 237 -24.30 -14.15 -3.98
C VAL A 237 -23.81 -15.34 -4.79
N GLY A 238 -24.75 -16.04 -5.46
CA GLY A 238 -24.43 -17.25 -6.24
C GLY A 238 -24.20 -18.50 -5.38
N ALA A 239 -24.38 -18.42 -4.07
CA ALA A 239 -24.22 -19.56 -3.17
C ALA A 239 -25.36 -20.59 -3.33
N PRO A 240 -25.09 -21.90 -3.19
CA PRO A 240 -26.14 -22.91 -3.09
C PRO A 240 -27.09 -22.62 -1.92
N LYS A 241 -28.36 -23.02 -2.03
CA LYS A 241 -29.31 -22.91 -0.92
C LYS A 241 -28.78 -23.72 0.27
N ARG A 242 -28.70 -23.09 1.45
CA ARG A 242 -28.39 -23.79 2.70
C ARG A 242 -29.44 -24.90 2.89
N GLY A 243 -29.01 -26.16 2.93
CA GLY A 243 -29.90 -27.30 3.17
C GLY A 243 -30.62 -27.14 4.50
N GLY A 244 -31.95 -27.35 4.49
CA GLY A 244 -32.80 -27.25 5.68
C GLY A 244 -32.43 -28.28 6.75
N GLU A 245 -32.71 -27.91 8.00
CA GLU A 245 -32.51 -28.63 9.25
C GLU A 245 -32.65 -30.17 9.13
N GLY A 246 -31.60 -30.90 9.53
CA GLY A 246 -31.66 -32.35 9.61
C GLY A 246 -30.32 -33.02 9.93
N GLY A 247 -29.89 -32.94 11.19
CA GLY A 247 -28.92 -33.87 11.77
C GLY A 247 -27.53 -33.29 12.03
N ASN A 248 -27.06 -33.45 13.27
CA ASN A 248 -25.68 -33.22 13.72
C ASN A 248 -24.67 -33.78 12.70
N THR A 249 -24.20 -32.92 11.82
CA THR A 249 -22.95 -33.10 11.10
C THR A 249 -22.25 -31.76 11.18
N HIS A 250 -21.03 -31.76 11.69
CA HIS A 250 -20.13 -30.62 11.49
C HIS A 250 -19.99 -30.45 9.98
N ALA A 251 -20.78 -29.55 9.41
CA ALA A 251 -20.77 -29.27 7.99
C ALA A 251 -19.44 -28.58 7.69
N HIS A 252 -18.48 -29.38 7.24
CA HIS A 252 -17.22 -28.93 6.69
C HIS A 252 -17.54 -28.03 5.50
N HIS A 253 -17.35 -26.72 5.70
CA HIS A 253 -17.53 -25.73 4.64
C HIS A 253 -16.37 -25.85 3.65
N HIS A 254 -16.43 -26.84 2.78
CA HIS A 254 -15.69 -26.82 1.54
C HIS A 254 -16.45 -25.91 0.57
N GLY A 255 -15.89 -24.73 0.30
CA GLY A 255 -16.31 -23.90 -0.81
C GLY A 255 -16.05 -24.65 -2.10
N SER A 256 -17.12 -25.12 -2.74
CA SER A 256 -17.15 -25.57 -4.14
C SER A 256 -17.41 -24.39 -5.05
#